data_AF-A0A653DJK7-F1
#
_entry.id   AF-A0A653DJK7-F1
#
_cell.length_a   1.000
_cell.length_b   1.000
_cell.length_c   1.000
_cell.angle_alpha   90.00
_cell.angle_beta   90.00
_cell.angle_gamma   90.00
#
_symmetry.space_group_name_H-M   'P 1'
#
loop_
_entity.id
_entity.type
_entity.pdbx_description
1 polymer ?
#
loop_
_entity_poly.entity_id
_entity_poly.type
_entity_poly.pdbx_seq_one_letter_code
_entity_poly.pdbx_strand_id
1 'polypeptide(L)'
;LYRYKYKKYNQNYQRNYKTQKQYVHPIFHEIHRRTRRELYSKIENLFVALSRDGKACLLKAICEVSQVEEGKGTLMEEIFKAIFRIKPHEDYPDEDDYDKAANKNHNCTEMYPTCQHSLWTNMF
;
A
#
# COMPACT_ATOMS: atom_id res chain seq x y z
N LEU A 1 -21.55 -32.49 -19.57
CA LEU A 1 -21.81 -31.19 -20.24
C LEU A 1 -22.09 -30.04 -19.27
N TYR A 2 -23.00 -30.19 -18.30
CA TYR A 2 -23.36 -29.11 -17.34
C TYR A 2 -22.19 -28.61 -16.47
N ARG A 3 -21.39 -29.53 -15.90
CA ARG A 3 -20.20 -29.21 -15.08
C ARG A 3 -19.13 -28.41 -15.83
N TYR A 4 -19.02 -28.61 -17.15
CA TYR A 4 -18.09 -27.88 -18.01
C TYR A 4 -18.56 -26.45 -18.28
N LYS A 5 -19.88 -26.27 -18.52
CA LYS A 5 -20.49 -24.94 -18.64
C LYS A 5 -20.37 -24.13 -17.35
N TYR A 6 -20.54 -24.76 -16.19
CA TYR A 6 -20.40 -24.10 -14.89
C TYR A 6 -18.96 -23.64 -14.60
N LYS A 7 -17.95 -24.47 -14.92
CA LYS A 7 -16.54 -24.08 -14.83
C LYS A 7 -16.21 -22.89 -15.74
N LYS A 8 -16.69 -22.90 -17.00
CA LYS A 8 -16.50 -21.78 -17.94
C LYS A 8 -17.19 -20.49 -17.45
N TYR A 9 -18.39 -20.59 -16.90
CA TYR A 9 -19.11 -19.44 -16.33
C TYR A 9 -18.33 -18.82 -15.17
N ASN A 10 -17.84 -19.63 -14.23
CA ASN A 10 -17.06 -19.14 -13.09
C ASN A 10 -15.72 -18.51 -13.54
N GLN A 11 -15.04 -19.11 -14.53
CA GLN A 11 -13.84 -18.52 -15.14
C GLN A 11 -14.11 -17.18 -15.83
N ASN A 12 -15.22 -17.05 -16.56
CA ASN A 12 -15.61 -15.79 -17.20
C ASN A 12 -16.03 -14.74 -16.18
N TYR A 13 -16.71 -15.13 -15.11
CA TYR A 13 -17.04 -14.26 -13.99
C TYR A 13 -15.78 -13.75 -13.27
N GLN A 14 -14.81 -14.63 -13.00
CA GLN A 14 -13.53 -14.25 -12.41
C GLN A 14 -12.69 -13.37 -13.35
N ARG A 15 -12.70 -13.63 -14.66
CA ARG A 15 -12.07 -12.74 -15.66
C ARG A 15 -12.75 -11.37 -15.69
N ASN A 16 -14.08 -11.31 -15.75
CA ASN A 16 -14.83 -10.06 -15.75
C ASN A 16 -14.65 -9.27 -14.44
N TYR A 17 -14.56 -9.96 -13.30
CA TYR A 17 -14.25 -9.33 -12.01
C TYR A 17 -12.82 -8.78 -11.97
N LYS A 18 -11.85 -9.47 -12.60
CA LYS A 18 -10.48 -8.97 -12.77
C LYS A 18 -10.42 -7.77 -13.73
N THR A 19 -11.13 -7.80 -14.87
CA THR A 19 -11.14 -6.70 -15.84
C THR A 19 -11.87 -5.46 -15.33
N GLN A 20 -12.95 -5.62 -14.56
CA GLN A 20 -13.62 -4.49 -13.88
C GLN A 20 -12.76 -3.86 -12.78
N LYS A 21 -11.96 -4.65 -12.05
CA LYS A 21 -10.96 -4.10 -11.11
C LYS A 21 -9.88 -3.26 -11.80
N GLN A 22 -9.67 -3.46 -13.11
CA GLN A 22 -8.60 -2.84 -13.87
C GLN A 22 -9.00 -1.49 -14.48
N TYR A 23 -10.29 -1.19 -14.66
CA TYR A 23 -10.76 0.13 -15.12
C TYR A 23 -11.20 0.99 -13.93
N VAL A 24 -10.23 1.55 -13.22
CA VAL A 24 -10.48 2.66 -12.29
C VAL A 24 -10.40 3.93 -13.12
N HIS A 25 -11.49 4.71 -13.20
CA HIS A 25 -11.48 5.98 -13.92
C HIS A 25 -10.31 6.84 -13.39
N PRO A 26 -9.47 7.45 -14.25
CA PRO A 26 -8.27 8.19 -13.84
C PRO A 26 -8.52 9.20 -12.70
N ILE A 27 -9.67 9.89 -12.74
CA ILE A 27 -10.13 10.81 -11.68
C ILE A 27 -10.22 10.11 -10.30
N PHE A 28 -10.74 8.89 -10.21
CA PHE A 28 -10.81 8.19 -8.92
C PHE A 28 -9.41 7.85 -8.40
N HIS A 29 -8.47 7.51 -9.29
CA HIS A 29 -7.09 7.26 -8.88
C HIS A 29 -6.46 8.52 -8.26
N GLU A 30 -6.58 9.66 -8.91
CA GLU A 30 -6.06 10.94 -8.40
C GLU A 30 -6.70 11.34 -7.07
N ILE A 31 -8.03 11.21 -6.95
CA ILE A 31 -8.74 11.49 -5.70
C ILE A 31 -8.25 10.55 -4.58
N HIS A 32 -8.15 9.25 -4.84
CA HIS A 32 -7.65 8.29 -3.84
C HIS A 32 -6.21 8.59 -3.43
N ARG A 33 -5.35 8.94 -4.39
CA ARG A 33 -3.95 9.31 -4.14
C ARG A 33 -3.87 10.56 -3.26
N ARG A 34 -4.63 11.61 -3.59
CA ARG A 34 -4.69 12.84 -2.78
C ARG A 34 -5.19 12.57 -1.36
N THR A 35 -6.33 11.88 -1.20
CA THR A 35 -6.89 11.58 0.12
C THR A 35 -5.94 10.74 0.97
N ARG A 36 -5.23 9.78 0.36
CA ARG A 36 -4.20 8.98 1.03
C ARG A 36 -3.02 9.84 1.49
N ARG A 37 -2.55 10.76 0.65
CA ARG A 37 -1.47 11.71 0.99
C ARG A 37 -1.86 12.68 2.11
N GLU A 38 -3.12 13.13 2.14
CA GLU A 38 -3.66 13.94 3.24
C GLU A 38 -3.69 13.15 4.56
N LEU A 39 -4.03 11.85 4.52
CA LEU A 39 -3.92 10.95 5.67
C LEU A 39 -2.47 10.79 6.12
N TYR A 40 -1.55 10.58 5.18
CA TYR A 40 -0.12 10.45 5.45
C TYR A 40 0.45 11.66 6.17
N SER A 41 0.08 12.89 5.77
CA SER A 41 0.48 14.09 6.52
C SER A 41 0.02 14.07 7.98
N LYS A 42 -1.18 13.52 8.27
CA LYS A 42 -1.67 13.38 9.65
C LYS A 42 -0.89 12.31 10.42
N ILE A 43 -0.53 11.20 9.78
CA ILE A 43 0.26 10.13 10.38
C ILE A 43 1.70 10.60 10.66
N GLU A 44 2.29 11.39 9.76
CA GLU A 44 3.59 12.03 9.97
C GLU A 44 3.58 12.88 11.24
N ASN A 45 2.58 13.76 11.38
CA ASN A 45 2.40 14.58 12.58
C ASN A 45 2.18 13.75 13.85
N LEU A 46 1.49 12.61 13.75
CA LEU A 46 1.35 11.68 14.88
C LEU A 46 2.71 11.12 15.31
N PHE A 47 3.56 10.71 14.37
CA PHE A 47 4.91 10.24 14.70
C PHE A 47 5.79 11.35 15.29
N VAL A 48 5.68 12.59 14.79
CA VAL A 48 6.34 13.76 15.41
C VAL A 48 5.87 13.95 16.85
N ALA A 49 4.55 13.85 17.12
CA ALA A 49 4.00 13.96 18.47
C ALA A 49 4.51 12.85 19.41
N LEU A 50 4.88 11.69 18.87
CA LEU A 50 5.53 10.60 19.60
C LEU A 50 7.05 10.78 19.74
N SER A 51 7.58 11.98 19.46
CA SER A 51 9.02 12.31 19.50
C SER A 51 9.89 11.44 18.58
N ARG A 52 9.35 11.08 17.41
CA ARG A 52 10.05 10.31 16.38
C ARG A 52 10.33 11.20 15.16
N ASP A 53 11.25 10.75 14.29
CA ASP A 53 11.40 11.31 12.95
C ASP A 53 10.17 10.96 12.12
N GLY A 54 9.20 11.86 12.08
CA GLY A 54 7.88 11.57 11.53
C GLY A 54 7.90 11.19 10.06
N LYS A 55 8.68 11.92 9.25
CA LYS A 55 8.80 11.64 7.83
C LYS A 55 9.47 10.29 7.60
N ALA A 56 10.60 10.05 8.26
CA ALA A 56 11.32 8.78 8.11
C ALA A 56 10.46 7.59 8.57
N CYS A 57 9.73 7.71 9.68
CA CYS A 57 8.87 6.62 10.16
C CYS A 57 7.67 6.35 9.25
N LEU A 58 7.06 7.37 8.67
CA LEU A 58 6.00 7.20 7.69
C LEU A 58 6.50 6.50 6.42
N LEU A 59 7.65 6.92 5.88
CA LEU A 59 8.24 6.28 4.70
C LEU A 59 8.69 4.84 5.00
N LYS A 60 9.23 4.59 6.20
CA LYS A 60 9.58 3.23 6.66
C LYS A 60 8.36 2.33 6.74
N ALA A 61 7.23 2.81 7.28
CA ALA A 61 5.98 2.05 7.33
C ALA A 61 5.48 1.67 5.92
N ILE A 62 5.53 2.59 4.97
CA ILE A 62 5.16 2.32 3.56
C ILE A 62 6.09 1.27 2.94
N CYS A 63 7.38 1.40 3.17
CA CYS A 63 8.37 0.44 2.70
C CYS A 63 8.09 -0.95 3.28
N GLU A 64 8.01 -1.07 4.61
CA GLU A 64 7.79 -2.33 5.30
C GLU A 64 6.52 -3.05 4.84
N VAL A 65 5.42 -2.32 4.62
CA VAL A 65 4.16 -2.87 4.10
C VAL A 65 4.26 -3.32 2.65
N SER A 66 5.05 -2.62 1.84
CA SER A 66 5.28 -2.96 0.45
C SER A 66 6.10 -4.25 0.28
N GLN A 67 6.91 -4.60 1.30
CA GLN A 67 7.66 -5.86 1.35
C GLN A 67 6.82 -7.08 1.73
N VAL A 68 5.66 -6.88 2.37
CA VAL A 68 4.80 -8.01 2.76
C VAL A 68 4.29 -8.71 1.51
N GLU A 69 4.40 -10.04 1.49
CA GLU A 69 3.89 -10.87 0.41
C GLU A 69 2.38 -10.70 0.18
N GLU A 70 1.92 -11.12 -1.00
CA GLU A 70 0.50 -11.16 -1.28
C GLU A 70 -0.16 -12.33 -0.55
N GLY A 71 -1.05 -12.02 0.39
CA GLY A 71 -1.72 -13.02 1.21
C GLY A 71 -2.60 -12.38 2.27
N LYS A 72 -3.52 -13.17 2.85
CA LYS A 72 -4.33 -12.75 3.99
C LYS A 72 -3.49 -12.78 5.25
N GLY A 73 -3.40 -11.65 5.93
CA GLY A 73 -2.81 -11.52 7.25
C GLY A 73 -3.84 -11.55 8.38
N THR A 74 -3.37 -11.22 9.57
CA THR A 74 -4.20 -10.85 10.72
C THR A 74 -5.00 -9.58 10.43
N LEU A 75 -6.01 -9.28 11.26
CA LEU A 75 -6.78 -8.04 11.13
C LEU A 75 -5.88 -6.80 11.12
N MET A 76 -4.88 -6.75 12.01
CA MET A 76 -3.96 -5.61 12.10
C MET A 76 -3.08 -5.48 10.86
N GLU A 77 -2.58 -6.59 10.33
CA GLU A 77 -1.80 -6.59 9.09
C GLU A 77 -2.63 -6.10 7.91
N GLU A 78 -3.90 -6.49 7.81
CA GLU A 78 -4.80 -6.02 6.74
C GLU A 78 -5.16 -4.53 6.90
N ILE A 79 -5.29 -4.03 8.12
CA ILE A 79 -5.45 -2.59 8.39
C ILE A 79 -4.20 -1.83 7.92
N PHE A 80 -3.01 -2.29 8.27
CA PHE A 80 -1.76 -1.68 7.84
C PHE A 80 -1.56 -1.74 6.33
N LYS A 81 -1.87 -2.87 5.69
CA LYS A 81 -1.90 -2.98 4.23
C LYS A 81 -2.89 -1.99 3.62
N ALA A 82 -4.08 -1.80 4.18
CA ALA A 82 -5.05 -0.86 3.65
C ALA A 82 -4.54 0.60 3.68
N ILE A 83 -3.89 0.98 4.78
CA ILE A 83 -3.37 2.35 5.01
C ILE A 83 -2.10 2.61 4.20
N PHE A 84 -1.12 1.71 4.26
CA PHE A 84 0.25 1.98 3.78
C PHE A 84 0.61 1.31 2.46
N ARG A 85 -0.12 0.29 2.01
CA ARG A 85 0.22 -0.36 0.74
C ARG A 85 -0.10 0.57 -0.42
N ILE A 86 0.96 0.99 -1.09
CA ILE A 86 0.88 1.67 -2.38
C ILE A 86 0.95 0.59 -3.45
N LYS A 87 0.07 0.69 -4.45
CA LYS A 87 0.17 -0.19 -5.60
C LYS A 87 1.17 0.45 -6.56
N PRO A 88 2.29 -0.23 -6.86
CA PRO A 88 3.17 0.26 -7.91
C PRO A 88 2.37 0.31 -9.20
N HIS A 89 2.37 1.49 -9.81
CA HIS A 89 1.80 1.74 -11.12
C HIS A 89 2.94 2.25 -11.99
N GLU A 90 3.16 1.60 -13.13
CA GLU A 90 4.14 2.06 -14.11
C GLU A 90 3.67 3.39 -14.70
N ASP A 91 4.60 4.33 -14.89
CA ASP A 91 4.46 5.57 -15.66
C ASP A 91 3.57 6.68 -15.09
N TYR A 92 3.77 7.07 -13.82
CA TYR A 92 3.33 8.38 -13.35
C TYR A 92 4.48 9.41 -13.42
N PRO A 93 4.36 10.50 -14.20
CA PRO A 93 5.37 11.56 -14.24
C PRO A 93 5.48 12.35 -12.93
N ASP A 94 4.55 12.14 -11.99
CA ASP A 94 4.47 12.79 -10.68
C ASP A 94 4.81 11.83 -9.52
N GLU A 95 5.79 10.95 -9.70
CA GLU A 95 6.30 10.07 -8.65
C GLU A 95 6.83 10.88 -7.45
N ASP A 96 6.36 10.56 -6.23
CA ASP A 96 6.78 11.23 -5.00
C ASP A 96 7.56 10.28 -4.05
N ASP A 97 7.94 10.81 -2.88
CA ASP A 97 8.69 10.03 -1.89
C ASP A 97 7.93 8.81 -1.36
N TYR A 98 6.59 8.86 -1.32
CA TYR A 98 5.76 7.74 -0.89
C TYR A 98 5.81 6.61 -1.91
N ASP A 99 5.70 6.96 -3.19
CA ASP A 99 5.79 5.98 -4.29
C ASP A 99 7.17 5.30 -4.29
N LYS A 100 8.24 6.09 -4.15
CA LYS A 100 9.61 5.59 -4.05
C LYS A 100 9.81 4.70 -2.84
N ALA A 101 9.20 5.04 -1.70
CA ALA A 101 9.29 4.23 -0.49
C ALA A 101 8.68 2.84 -0.66
N ALA A 102 7.71 2.67 -1.56
CA ALA A 102 7.05 1.39 -1.83
C ALA A 102 7.86 0.42 -2.72
N ASN A 103 9.07 0.79 -3.14
CA ASN A 103 9.94 -0.06 -3.95
C ASN A 103 10.35 -1.32 -3.17
N LYS A 104 9.99 -2.50 -3.71
CA LYS A 104 10.28 -3.81 -3.11
C LYS A 104 11.77 -4.14 -3.02
N ASN A 105 12.63 -3.47 -3.77
CA ASN A 105 14.07 -3.71 -3.73
C ASN A 105 14.79 -2.95 -2.60
N HIS A 106 14.09 -2.09 -1.84
CA HIS A 106 14.69 -1.32 -0.76
C HIS A 106 14.83 -2.14 0.54
N ASN A 107 15.97 -1.98 1.22
CA ASN A 107 16.10 -2.32 2.62
C ASN A 107 15.53 -1.17 3.47
N CYS A 108 14.34 -1.36 4.03
CA CYS A 108 13.62 -0.31 4.75
C CYS A 108 14.38 0.24 5.98
N THR A 109 15.19 -0.59 6.65
CA THR A 109 15.97 -0.17 7.82
C THR A 109 17.15 0.71 7.42
N GLU A 110 17.82 0.38 6.32
CA GLU A 110 18.95 1.15 5.79
C GLU A 110 18.49 2.48 5.17
N MET A 111 17.33 2.48 4.50
CA MET A 111 16.77 3.68 3.86
C MET A 111 16.25 4.71 4.87
N TYR A 112 15.75 4.25 6.02
CA TYR A 112 15.13 5.12 7.04
C TYR A 112 15.74 4.91 8.43
N PRO A 113 17.05 5.16 8.61
CA PRO A 113 17.80 4.81 9.82
C PRO A 113 17.41 5.65 11.04
N THR A 114 16.85 6.85 10.82
CA THR A 114 16.38 7.74 11.90
C THR A 114 15.07 7.26 12.52
N CYS A 115 14.32 6.36 11.85
CA CYS A 115 13.19 5.68 12.45
C CYS A 115 13.62 4.34 13.06
N GLN A 116 13.81 4.32 14.38
CA GLN A 116 14.24 3.11 15.11
C GLN A 116 13.13 2.05 15.23
N HIS A 117 11.88 2.45 15.07
CA HIS A 117 10.72 1.58 15.24
C HIS A 117 10.33 0.87 13.94
N SER A 118 9.66 -0.27 14.06
CA SER A 118 9.06 -0.99 12.94
C SER A 118 7.55 -1.04 13.11
N LEU A 119 6.82 -1.00 12.00
CA LEU A 119 5.37 -1.06 11.97
C LEU A 119 4.83 -2.37 12.58
N TRP A 120 5.58 -3.47 12.42
CA TRP A 120 5.14 -4.80 12.83
C TRP A 120 5.34 -5.08 14.31
N THR A 121 6.32 -4.44 14.93
CA THR A 121 6.72 -4.75 16.31
C THR A 121 6.46 -3.60 17.27
N ASN A 122 6.60 -2.35 16.85
CA ASN A 122 6.50 -1.21 17.77
C ASN A 122 6.10 0.10 17.06
N MET A 123 4.91 0.12 16.45
CA MET A 123 4.42 1.26 15.66
C MET A 123 4.19 2.54 16.48
N PHE A 124 3.72 2.44 17.73
CA PHE A 124 3.35 3.58 18.59
C PHE A 124 4.28 3.75 19.78
#